data_AF-A0A9K3LI61-F1
#
_entry.id   AF-A0A9K3LI61-F1
#
_cell.length_a   1.000
_cell.length_b   1.000
_cell.length_c   1.000
_cell.angle_alpha   90.00
_cell.angle_beta   90.00
_cell.angle_gamma   90.00
#
_symmetry.space_group_name_H-M   'P 1'
#
loop_
_entity.id
_entity.type
_entity.pdbx_description
1 polymer ?
#
loop_
_entity_poly.entity_id
_entity_poly.type
_entity_poly.pdbx_seq_one_letter_code
_entity_poly.pdbx_strand_id
1 'polypeptide(L)'
;MKPDQQSRMISEIGWEQILEGGEDMNADAYLDDILARKSGLAFLCKVNADYKEIERYLSIFPEALLFGAEGNSFEEILTKQMKACTCFGKTCNRNRRLILRALGRGFEFYRGIRLVNLVDDNFFSSMDKKMSDAYNIQLRDLERDLRILKLQETLLDSQIALATEEVANLRSLIEQGSRSRQSQMHLHLLKLQCRKAKTHAFEERATVENRFAAATLAISSLEEDRKLLQTEKATTLRLQQAFLKKIFSGARRHICNASKHDL
;
A
#
# COMPACT_ATOMS: atom_id res chain seq x y z
N MET A 1 25.98 8.30 -0.65
CA MET A 1 25.40 8.70 -1.96
C MET A 1 24.31 9.73 -1.72
N LYS A 2 24.15 10.71 -2.61
CA LYS A 2 23.04 11.68 -2.49
C LYS A 2 21.73 10.99 -2.90
N PRO A 3 20.62 11.18 -2.15
CA PRO A 3 19.31 10.56 -2.46
C PRO A 3 18.85 10.77 -3.91
N ASP A 4 19.17 11.94 -4.48
CA ASP A 4 18.78 12.33 -5.83
C ASP A 4 19.40 11.49 -6.97
N GLN A 5 20.55 10.84 -6.73
CA GLN A 5 21.18 9.98 -7.75
C GLN A 5 20.54 8.59 -7.81
N GLN A 6 19.97 8.11 -6.70
CA GLN A 6 19.30 6.82 -6.62
C GLN A 6 17.91 6.89 -7.27
N SER A 7 17.21 8.01 -7.09
CA SER A 7 15.90 8.26 -7.70
C SER A 7 15.95 8.40 -9.23
N ARG A 8 17.03 8.97 -9.78
CA ARG A 8 17.24 9.09 -11.24
C ARG A 8 17.63 7.77 -11.91
N MET A 9 18.41 6.92 -11.22
CA MET A 9 18.76 5.60 -11.73
C MET A 9 17.55 4.66 -11.83
N ILE A 10 16.58 4.79 -10.91
CA ILE A 10 15.35 3.99 -10.92
C ILE A 10 14.44 4.39 -12.09
N SER A 11 14.50 5.64 -12.57
CA SER A 11 13.66 6.10 -13.68
C SER A 11 14.21 5.78 -15.08
N GLU A 12 15.54 5.70 -15.25
CA GLU A 12 16.16 5.53 -16.58
C GLU A 12 16.52 4.09 -16.94
N ILE A 13 16.68 3.18 -15.97
CA ILE A 13 17.10 1.78 -16.25
C ILE A 13 15.90 0.80 -16.19
N GLY A 14 14.78 1.21 -15.61
CA GLY A 14 13.74 0.29 -15.12
C GLY A 14 12.69 -0.18 -16.12
N TRP A 15 12.44 0.50 -17.25
CA TRP A 15 11.31 0.11 -18.12
C TRP A 15 11.73 -0.60 -19.40
N GLU A 16 12.79 -0.12 -20.05
CA GLU A 16 13.20 -0.62 -21.36
C GLU A 16 13.85 -2.01 -21.27
N GLN A 17 14.70 -2.25 -20.27
CA GLN A 17 15.34 -3.57 -20.07
C GLN A 17 14.40 -4.63 -19.46
N ILE A 18 13.32 -4.19 -18.83
CA ILE A 18 12.29 -5.08 -18.24
C ILE A 18 11.37 -5.64 -19.33
N LEU A 19 11.09 -4.85 -20.37
CA LEU A 19 10.18 -5.22 -21.45
C LEU A 19 10.84 -6.06 -22.56
N GLU A 20 12.17 -6.03 -22.68
CA GLU A 20 12.90 -6.77 -23.72
C GLU A 20 13.09 -8.27 -23.42
N GLY A 21 12.77 -8.75 -22.21
CA GLY A 21 13.07 -10.12 -21.77
C GLY A 21 11.89 -11.08 -21.62
N GLY A 22 10.66 -10.67 -21.96
CA GLY A 22 9.46 -11.48 -21.71
C GLY A 22 8.44 -11.35 -22.83
N GLU A 23 8.60 -12.13 -23.90
CA GLU A 23 7.48 -12.45 -24.79
C GLU A 23 6.39 -13.12 -23.93
N ASP A 24 5.19 -12.53 -23.91
CA ASP A 24 3.93 -12.99 -23.29
C ASP A 24 3.60 -12.70 -21.81
N MET A 25 4.28 -11.79 -21.11
CA MET A 25 3.77 -11.30 -19.80
C MET A 25 3.12 -9.91 -19.88
N ASN A 26 1.84 -9.83 -19.49
CA ASN A 26 1.13 -8.56 -19.28
C ASN A 26 1.88 -7.72 -18.22
N ALA A 27 2.05 -6.42 -18.45
CA ALA A 27 2.75 -5.49 -17.54
C ALA A 27 2.22 -5.55 -16.09
N ASP A 28 0.92 -5.81 -15.94
CA ASP A 28 0.29 -6.04 -14.63
C ASP A 28 0.83 -7.30 -13.93
N ALA A 29 0.98 -8.41 -14.65
CA ALA A 29 1.49 -9.65 -14.09
C ALA A 29 2.97 -9.51 -13.69
N TYR A 30 3.74 -8.76 -14.48
CA TYR A 30 5.12 -8.44 -14.16
C TYR A 30 5.25 -7.57 -12.90
N LEU A 31 4.35 -6.58 -12.74
CA LEU A 31 4.29 -5.78 -11.52
C LEU A 31 3.94 -6.63 -10.29
N ASP A 32 2.94 -7.51 -10.41
CA ASP A 32 2.53 -8.41 -9.31
C ASP A 32 3.68 -9.35 -8.90
N ASP A 33 4.46 -9.84 -9.87
CA ASP A 33 5.67 -10.63 -9.65
C ASP A 33 6.71 -9.87 -8.84
N ILE A 34 7.01 -8.63 -9.20
CA ILE A 34 7.98 -7.82 -8.46
C ILE A 34 7.48 -7.49 -7.06
N LEU A 35 6.19 -7.18 -6.89
CA LEU A 35 5.60 -6.96 -5.57
C LEU A 35 5.72 -8.20 -4.69
N ALA A 36 5.51 -9.40 -5.25
CA ALA A 36 5.68 -10.66 -4.51
C ALA A 36 7.13 -10.86 -4.05
N ARG A 37 8.11 -10.59 -4.93
CA ARG A 37 9.53 -10.69 -4.61
C ARG A 37 9.93 -9.67 -3.53
N LYS A 38 9.43 -8.45 -3.63
CA LYS A 38 9.62 -7.40 -2.63
C LYS A 38 9.05 -7.80 -1.26
N SER A 39 7.85 -8.38 -1.21
CA SER A 39 7.25 -8.84 0.04
C SER A 39 8.01 -10.01 0.67
N GLY A 40 8.57 -10.90 -0.15
CA GLY A 40 9.52 -11.92 0.31
C GLY A 40 10.74 -11.31 0.98
N LEU A 41 11.42 -10.37 0.31
CA LEU A 41 12.58 -9.66 0.86
C LEU A 41 12.23 -8.89 2.15
N ALA A 42 11.10 -8.18 2.17
CA ALA A 42 10.63 -7.43 3.33
C ALA A 42 10.36 -8.36 4.53
N PHE A 43 9.80 -9.55 4.28
CA PHE A 43 9.58 -10.56 5.31
C PHE A 43 10.90 -11.08 5.88
N LEU A 44 11.87 -11.46 5.03
CA LEU A 44 13.19 -11.93 5.46
C LEU A 44 13.91 -10.88 6.34
N CYS A 45 13.81 -9.61 5.94
CA CYS A 45 14.31 -8.49 6.73
C CYS A 45 13.58 -8.37 8.09
N LYS A 46 12.23 -8.43 8.08
CA LYS A 46 11.38 -8.32 9.27
C LYS A 46 11.70 -9.41 10.30
N VAL A 47 11.92 -10.65 9.87
CA VAL A 47 12.26 -11.77 10.76
C VAL A 47 13.73 -11.85 11.13
N ASN A 48 14.56 -10.90 10.65
CA ASN A 48 16.01 -10.89 10.82
C ASN A 48 16.65 -12.24 10.42
N ALA A 49 16.31 -12.69 9.20
CA ALA A 49 16.90 -13.86 8.56
C ALA A 49 18.43 -13.71 8.46
N ASP A 50 19.16 -14.81 8.35
CA ASP A 50 20.62 -14.78 8.18
C ASP A 50 20.96 -13.94 6.94
N TYR A 51 21.91 -13.02 7.08
CA TYR A 51 22.28 -12.13 5.98
C TYR A 51 22.69 -12.90 4.71
N LYS A 52 23.21 -14.13 4.84
CA LYS A 52 23.53 -15.00 3.71
C LYS A 52 22.29 -15.44 2.94
N GLU A 53 21.17 -15.65 3.62
CA GLU A 53 19.90 -15.99 2.98
C GLU A 53 19.37 -14.78 2.19
N ILE A 54 19.52 -13.58 2.73
CA ILE A 54 19.16 -12.33 2.03
C ILE A 54 20.07 -12.07 0.84
N GLU A 55 21.39 -12.23 0.99
CA GLU A 55 22.35 -12.07 -0.11
C GLU A 55 22.07 -13.07 -1.23
N ARG A 56 21.76 -14.33 -0.87
CA ARG A 56 21.35 -15.35 -1.84
C ARG A 56 20.04 -14.97 -2.53
N TYR A 57 19.03 -14.55 -1.78
CA TYR A 57 17.74 -14.10 -2.32
C TYR A 57 17.92 -12.96 -3.34
N LEU A 58 18.72 -11.94 -3.02
CA LEU A 58 19.01 -10.80 -3.88
C LEU A 58 19.86 -11.15 -5.11
N SER A 59 20.68 -12.20 -5.04
CA SER A 59 21.45 -12.67 -6.20
C SER A 59 20.55 -13.27 -7.29
N ILE A 60 19.33 -13.68 -6.93
CA ILE A 60 18.37 -14.33 -7.84
C ILE A 60 17.24 -13.38 -8.21
N PHE A 61 16.76 -12.61 -7.23
CA PHE A 61 15.70 -11.63 -7.40
C PHE A 61 16.19 -10.22 -7.08
N PRO A 62 17.18 -9.68 -7.81
CA PRO A 62 17.69 -8.32 -7.58
C PRO A 62 16.59 -7.26 -7.76
N GLU A 63 15.59 -7.53 -8.62
CA GLU A 63 14.41 -6.70 -8.84
C GLU A 63 13.51 -6.56 -7.61
N ALA A 64 13.66 -7.39 -6.58
CA ALA A 64 12.99 -7.20 -5.30
C ALA A 64 13.37 -5.86 -4.62
N LEU A 65 14.48 -5.24 -5.06
CA LEU A 65 14.92 -3.91 -4.65
C LEU A 65 14.34 -2.77 -5.50
N LEU A 66 13.64 -3.09 -6.58
CA LEU A 66 12.94 -2.10 -7.40
C LEU A 66 11.62 -1.71 -6.72
N PHE A 67 11.17 -0.48 -6.98
CA PHE A 67 9.96 0.13 -6.41
C PHE A 67 10.00 0.38 -4.89
N GLY A 68 10.51 1.54 -4.48
CA GLY A 68 10.10 2.15 -3.21
C GLY A 68 8.69 2.73 -3.38
N ALA A 69 7.69 2.23 -2.66
CA ALA A 69 6.30 2.68 -2.83
C ALA A 69 6.08 4.15 -2.39
N GLU A 70 7.09 4.81 -1.82
CA GLU A 70 6.98 6.12 -1.16
C GLU A 70 8.29 6.92 -1.23
N GLY A 71 9.21 6.62 -2.17
CA GLY A 71 10.55 7.24 -2.17
C GLY A 71 11.46 6.82 -1.01
N ASN A 72 11.00 5.94 -0.11
CA ASN A 72 11.80 5.40 0.97
C ASN A 72 12.76 4.32 0.43
N SER A 73 14.07 4.47 0.67
CA SER A 73 15.05 3.43 0.32
C SER A 73 14.85 2.16 1.19
N PHE A 74 15.28 1.00 0.73
CA PHE A 74 15.30 -0.22 1.57
C PHE A 74 16.12 -0.01 2.86
N GLU A 75 17.09 0.91 2.83
CA GLU A 75 17.82 1.36 4.02
C GLU A 75 16.91 2.10 5.00
N GLU A 76 15.95 2.90 4.55
CA GLU A 76 14.97 3.54 5.42
C GLU A 76 13.94 2.56 5.98
N ILE A 77 13.47 1.60 5.18
CA ILE A 77 12.59 0.53 5.67
C ILE A 77 13.32 -0.27 6.75
N LEU A 78 14.57 -0.66 6.50
CA LEU A 78 15.35 -1.42 7.47
C LEU A 78 15.74 -0.56 8.68
N THR A 79 16.04 0.74 8.50
CA THR A 79 16.34 1.65 9.61
C THR A 79 15.10 1.86 10.49
N LYS A 80 13.92 2.02 9.90
CA LYS A 80 12.62 2.08 10.62
C LYS A 80 12.38 0.76 11.38
N GLN A 81 12.61 -0.40 10.75
CA GLN A 81 12.48 -1.71 11.40
C GLN A 81 13.55 -1.95 12.49
N MET A 82 14.79 -1.50 12.30
CA MET A 82 15.88 -1.60 13.27
C MET A 82 15.63 -0.74 14.51
N LYS A 83 14.97 0.41 14.34
CA LYS A 83 14.50 1.26 15.45
C LYS A 83 13.35 0.61 16.21
N ALA A 84 12.46 -0.12 15.53
CA ALA A 84 11.28 -0.73 16.13
C ALA A 84 11.56 -2.00 16.96
N CYS A 85 12.68 -2.70 16.75
CA CYS A 85 12.98 -3.93 17.49
C CYS A 85 14.38 -3.95 18.11
N THR A 86 14.47 -4.19 19.42
CA THR A 86 15.72 -4.29 20.18
C THR A 86 16.32 -5.70 20.11
N CYS A 87 17.57 -5.80 19.66
CA CYS A 87 18.29 -7.07 19.56
C CYS A 87 18.71 -7.61 20.93
N PHE A 88 18.49 -8.91 21.17
CA PHE A 88 18.85 -9.59 22.42
C PHE A 88 20.38 -9.77 22.62
N GLY A 89 21.19 -9.67 21.56
CA GLY A 89 22.63 -9.90 21.65
C GLY A 89 23.46 -9.32 20.51
N LYS A 90 24.79 -9.37 20.68
CA LYS A 90 25.78 -8.88 19.70
C LYS A 90 25.65 -9.55 18.34
N THR A 91 25.25 -10.83 18.30
CA THR A 91 25.02 -11.61 17.08
C THR A 91 23.84 -11.09 16.27
N CYS A 92 22.72 -10.73 16.91
CA CYS A 92 21.56 -10.12 16.25
C CYS A 92 21.91 -8.76 15.63
N ASN A 93 22.59 -7.89 16.38
CA ASN A 93 23.03 -6.58 15.88
C ASN A 93 24.06 -6.73 14.75
N ARG A 94 24.96 -7.71 14.85
CA ARG A 94 25.92 -8.01 13.79
C ARG A 94 25.20 -8.47 12.52
N ASN A 95 24.23 -9.39 12.63
CA ASN A 95 23.47 -9.86 11.48
C ASN A 95 22.76 -8.70 10.77
N ARG A 96 22.06 -7.82 11.51
CA ARG A 96 21.40 -6.64 10.91
C ARG A 96 22.33 -5.72 10.14
N ARG A 97 23.54 -5.47 10.65
CA ARG A 97 24.54 -4.69 9.90
C ARG A 97 24.98 -5.42 8.62
N LEU A 98 25.05 -6.74 8.65
CA LEU A 98 25.36 -7.54 7.48
C LEU A 98 24.20 -7.57 6.48
N ILE A 99 22.94 -7.61 6.95
CA ILE A 99 21.75 -7.42 6.11
C ILE A 99 21.79 -6.06 5.41
N LEU A 100 22.07 -4.97 6.13
CA LEU A 100 22.23 -3.63 5.51
C LEU A 100 23.27 -3.64 4.39
N ARG A 101 24.42 -4.28 4.64
CA ARG A 101 25.47 -4.42 3.61
C ARG A 101 25.02 -5.28 2.44
N ALA A 102 24.26 -6.35 2.68
CA ALA A 102 23.72 -7.20 1.63
C ALA A 102 22.71 -6.43 0.76
N LEU A 103 21.81 -5.65 1.37
CA LEU A 103 20.88 -4.77 0.66
C LEU A 103 21.62 -3.70 -0.17
N GLY A 104 22.67 -3.08 0.40
CA GLY A 104 23.50 -2.11 -0.31
C GLY A 104 24.24 -2.71 -1.51
N ARG A 105 24.74 -3.94 -1.39
CA ARG A 105 25.34 -4.70 -2.51
C ARG A 105 24.30 -5.24 -3.49
N GLY A 106 23.03 -5.31 -3.10
CA GLY A 106 21.96 -5.80 -3.96
C GLY A 106 21.84 -5.07 -5.31
N PHE A 107 22.11 -3.76 -5.31
CA PHE A 107 22.17 -2.95 -6.53
C PHE A 107 23.42 -3.23 -7.39
N GLU A 108 24.48 -3.81 -6.83
CA GLU A 108 25.64 -4.29 -7.60
C GLU A 108 25.26 -5.50 -8.44
N PHE A 109 24.38 -6.39 -7.93
CA PHE A 109 23.82 -7.49 -8.74
C PHE A 109 23.02 -6.93 -9.93
N TYR A 110 22.22 -5.87 -9.71
CA TYR A 110 21.50 -5.22 -10.80
C TYR A 110 22.43 -4.58 -11.86
N ARG A 111 23.57 -4.00 -11.45
CA ARG A 111 24.57 -3.41 -12.36
C ARG A 111 25.47 -4.44 -13.06
N GLY A 112 25.66 -5.61 -12.46
CA GLY A 112 26.51 -6.70 -12.97
C GLY A 112 25.80 -7.64 -13.94
N ILE A 113 24.47 -7.56 -14.04
CA ILE A 113 23.69 -8.36 -14.97
C ILE A 113 23.82 -7.78 -16.39
N ARG A 114 24.78 -8.30 -17.16
CA ARG A 114 24.39 -8.81 -18.48
C ARG A 114 23.37 -9.91 -18.18
N LEU A 115 22.21 -9.89 -18.85
CA LEU A 115 21.17 -10.93 -18.83
C LEU A 115 21.75 -12.33 -19.16
N VAL A 116 22.57 -12.89 -18.29
CA VAL A 116 23.11 -14.23 -18.40
C VAL A 116 22.13 -15.10 -17.63
N ASN A 117 21.14 -15.60 -18.37
CA ASN A 117 20.32 -16.76 -18.05
C ASN A 117 19.73 -16.76 -16.63
N LEU A 118 18.56 -16.12 -16.49
CA LEU A 118 17.64 -16.15 -15.34
C LEU A 118 17.07 -17.56 -15.00
N VAL A 119 17.76 -18.64 -15.38
CA VAL A 119 17.40 -20.02 -15.07
C VAL A 119 18.65 -20.71 -14.51
N ASP A 120 19.15 -20.23 -13.39
CA ASP A 120 20.00 -21.06 -12.55
C ASP A 120 19.09 -21.71 -11.49
N ASP A 121 18.60 -22.91 -11.81
CA ASP A 121 17.67 -23.77 -11.05
C ASP A 121 18.13 -24.11 -9.62
N ASN A 122 19.26 -23.55 -9.18
CA ASN A 122 19.98 -23.99 -7.99
C ASN A 122 19.57 -23.30 -6.68
N PHE A 123 18.74 -22.25 -6.67
CA PHE A 123 18.15 -21.75 -5.41
C PHE A 123 17.06 -22.69 -4.88
N PHE A 124 16.21 -23.13 -5.79
CA PHE A 124 15.13 -24.08 -5.51
C PHE A 124 15.63 -25.53 -5.39
N SER A 125 16.91 -25.81 -5.66
CA SER A 125 17.49 -27.13 -5.36
C SER A 125 17.35 -27.53 -3.87
N SER A 126 17.27 -26.54 -2.97
CA SER A 126 17.01 -26.74 -1.54
C SER A 126 15.56 -26.46 -1.09
N MET A 127 14.76 -25.89 -1.98
CA MET A 127 13.38 -25.49 -1.73
C MET A 127 12.50 -26.20 -2.74
N ASP A 128 11.88 -27.31 -2.31
CA ASP A 128 11.05 -28.20 -3.12
C ASP A 128 10.41 -27.47 -4.31
N LYS A 129 10.60 -27.95 -5.54
CA LYS A 129 10.13 -27.29 -6.79
C LYS A 129 8.64 -26.91 -6.71
N LYS A 130 7.85 -27.69 -5.97
CA LYS A 130 6.45 -27.38 -5.65
C LYS A 130 6.24 -26.14 -4.77
N MET A 131 7.15 -25.84 -3.86
CA MET A 131 7.17 -24.60 -3.08
C MET A 131 7.64 -23.40 -3.91
N SER A 132 8.52 -23.59 -4.90
CA SER A 132 8.84 -22.56 -5.91
C SER A 132 7.61 -22.16 -6.71
N ASP A 133 6.90 -23.15 -7.24
CA ASP A 133 5.72 -22.93 -8.09
C ASP A 133 4.56 -22.35 -7.27
N ALA A 134 4.36 -22.83 -6.03
CA ALA A 134 3.39 -22.26 -5.10
C ALA A 134 3.75 -20.82 -4.67
N TYR A 135 5.05 -20.53 -4.46
CA TYR A 135 5.55 -19.19 -4.15
C TYR A 135 5.23 -18.22 -5.28
N ASN A 136 5.51 -18.60 -6.53
CA ASN A 136 5.30 -17.75 -7.70
C ASN A 136 3.83 -17.50 -8.03
N ILE A 137 2.91 -18.42 -7.69
CA ILE A 137 1.48 -18.25 -8.00
C ILE A 137 0.73 -17.62 -6.83
N GLN A 138 0.78 -18.19 -5.63
CA GLN A 138 -0.10 -17.77 -4.53
C GLN A 138 0.31 -16.42 -3.92
N LEU A 139 1.62 -16.13 -3.82
CA LEU A 139 2.06 -14.84 -3.31
C LEU A 139 1.74 -13.71 -4.30
N ARG A 140 1.87 -14.00 -5.60
CA ARG A 140 1.50 -13.08 -6.67
C ARG A 140 0.01 -12.76 -6.66
N ASP A 141 -0.85 -13.79 -6.51
CA ASP A 141 -2.29 -13.59 -6.43
C ASP A 141 -2.66 -12.74 -5.20
N LEU A 142 -2.02 -12.99 -4.04
CA LEU A 142 -2.22 -12.17 -2.85
C LEU A 142 -1.75 -10.72 -3.03
N GLU A 143 -0.64 -10.48 -3.73
CA GLU A 143 -0.17 -9.13 -4.05
C GLU A 143 -1.09 -8.41 -5.02
N ARG A 144 -1.61 -9.13 -6.02
CA ARG A 144 -2.64 -8.62 -6.93
C ARG A 144 -3.88 -8.20 -6.15
N ASP A 145 -4.36 -9.04 -5.24
CA ASP A 145 -5.52 -8.72 -4.39
C ASP A 145 -5.24 -7.49 -3.54
N LEU A 146 -4.06 -7.40 -2.89
CA LEU A 146 -3.68 -6.22 -2.11
C LEU A 146 -3.58 -4.95 -2.95
N ARG A 147 -3.08 -5.05 -4.19
CA ARG A 147 -3.02 -3.93 -5.14
C ARG A 147 -4.43 -3.46 -5.51
N ILE A 148 -5.34 -4.38 -5.83
CA ILE A 148 -6.74 -4.06 -6.14
C ILE A 148 -7.43 -3.41 -4.93
N LEU A 149 -7.28 -3.99 -3.74
CA LEU A 149 -7.85 -3.44 -2.50
C LEU A 149 -7.31 -2.03 -2.21
N LYS A 150 -6.03 -1.76 -2.48
CA LYS A 150 -5.45 -0.41 -2.32
C LYS A 150 -6.02 0.59 -3.31
N LEU A 151 -6.28 0.17 -4.55
CA LEU A 151 -6.94 1.02 -5.56
C LEU A 151 -8.38 1.34 -5.15
N GLN A 152 -9.13 0.34 -4.67
CA GLN A 152 -10.48 0.52 -4.14
C GLN A 152 -10.50 1.45 -2.92
N GLU A 153 -9.53 1.34 -2.02
CA GLU A 153 -9.39 2.22 -0.85
C GLU A 153 -9.19 3.68 -1.28
N THR A 154 -8.31 3.90 -2.27
CA THR A 154 -8.06 5.23 -2.83
C THR A 154 -9.31 5.81 -3.49
N LEU A 155 -10.08 4.99 -4.19
CA LEU A 155 -11.34 5.39 -4.81
C LEU A 155 -12.40 5.74 -3.75
N LEU A 156 -12.58 4.92 -2.72
CA LEU A 156 -13.51 5.18 -1.63
C LEU A 156 -13.13 6.45 -0.86
N ASP A 157 -11.84 6.63 -0.53
CA ASP A 157 -11.36 7.84 0.14
C ASP A 157 -11.65 9.09 -0.69
N SER A 158 -11.49 9.02 -2.03
CA SER A 158 -11.87 10.11 -2.93
C SER A 158 -13.38 10.37 -2.93
N GLN A 159 -14.22 9.33 -2.92
CA GLN A 159 -15.69 9.49 -2.89
C GLN A 159 -16.16 10.09 -1.57
N ILE A 160 -15.60 9.66 -0.45
CA ILE A 160 -15.88 10.23 0.87
C ILE A 160 -15.48 11.71 0.91
N ALA A 161 -14.32 12.07 0.35
CA ALA A 161 -13.88 13.46 0.30
C ALA A 161 -14.86 14.35 -0.50
N LEU A 162 -15.30 13.91 -1.68
CA LEU A 162 -16.28 14.62 -2.49
C LEU A 162 -17.63 14.75 -1.79
N ALA A 163 -18.12 13.68 -1.18
CA ALA A 163 -19.39 13.69 -0.44
C ALA A 163 -19.31 14.62 0.80
N THR A 164 -18.17 14.64 1.48
CA THR A 164 -17.92 15.52 2.63
C THR A 164 -17.92 17.00 2.20
N GLU A 165 -17.34 17.31 1.06
CA GLU A 165 -17.38 18.64 0.46
C GLU A 165 -18.82 19.05 0.10
N GLU A 166 -19.61 18.15 -0.50
CA GLU A 166 -21.03 18.41 -0.80
C GLU A 166 -21.84 18.69 0.47
N VAL A 167 -21.65 17.90 1.53
CA VAL A 167 -22.31 18.12 2.83
C VAL A 167 -21.93 19.48 3.43
N ALA A 168 -20.65 19.87 3.36
CA ALA A 168 -20.20 21.17 3.84
C ALA A 168 -20.85 22.33 3.05
N ASN A 169 -20.94 22.20 1.74
CA ASN A 169 -21.58 23.18 0.86
C ASN A 169 -23.09 23.31 1.13
N LEU A 170 -23.80 22.18 1.24
CA LEU A 170 -25.23 22.15 1.54
C LEU A 170 -25.54 22.71 2.93
N ARG A 171 -24.69 22.41 3.93
CA ARG A 171 -24.79 23.00 5.27
C ARG A 171 -24.67 24.53 5.23
N SER A 172 -23.70 25.05 4.48
CA SER A 172 -23.53 26.50 4.30
C SER A 172 -24.77 27.14 3.68
N LEU A 173 -25.38 26.51 2.67
CA LEU A 173 -26.63 27.00 2.04
C LEU A 173 -27.80 27.04 3.04
N ILE A 174 -27.95 26.01 3.88
CA ILE A 174 -28.98 25.96 4.94
C ILE A 174 -28.75 27.08 5.98
N GLU A 175 -27.50 27.30 6.39
CA GLU A 175 -27.11 28.34 7.35
C GLU A 175 -27.31 29.76 6.78
N GLN A 176 -26.99 29.99 5.51
CA GLN A 176 -27.24 31.28 4.83
C GLN A 176 -28.74 31.55 4.68
N GLY A 177 -29.52 30.54 4.29
CA GLY A 177 -30.98 30.64 4.19
C GLY A 177 -31.67 30.94 5.52
N SER A 178 -31.11 30.46 6.64
CA SER A 178 -31.63 30.73 7.99
C SER A 178 -31.27 32.13 8.51
N ARG A 179 -30.04 32.62 8.28
CA ARG A 179 -29.62 34.00 8.62
C ARG A 179 -30.38 35.07 7.83
N SER A 180 -30.64 34.82 6.54
CA SER A 180 -31.38 35.74 5.67
C SER A 180 -32.83 35.92 6.13
N ARG A 181 -33.45 34.88 6.69
CA ARG A 181 -34.80 34.94 7.28
C ARG A 181 -34.86 35.69 8.60
N GLN A 182 -33.84 35.59 9.45
CA GLN A 182 -33.77 36.39 10.70
C GLN A 182 -33.68 37.89 10.38
N SER A 183 -32.94 38.26 9.32
CA SER A 183 -32.84 39.64 8.86
C SER A 183 -34.12 40.13 8.16
N GLN A 184 -34.81 39.27 7.40
CA GLN A 184 -36.09 39.61 6.75
C GLN A 184 -37.30 39.60 7.70
N MET A 185 -37.24 38.90 8.83
CA MET A 185 -38.28 38.98 9.86
C MET A 185 -38.37 40.38 10.50
N HIS A 186 -37.31 41.19 10.41
CA HIS A 186 -37.34 42.61 10.75
C HIS A 186 -38.07 43.48 9.71
N LEU A 187 -38.39 42.94 8.52
CA LEU A 187 -39.08 43.64 7.43
C LEU A 187 -40.53 43.15 7.24
N HIS A 188 -41.18 42.71 8.31
CA HIS A 188 -42.49 42.05 8.24
C HIS A 188 -43.70 42.98 7.99
N LEU A 189 -43.49 44.20 7.47
CA LEU A 189 -44.54 45.19 7.22
C LEU A 189 -45.05 45.32 5.78
N LEU A 190 -44.60 44.50 4.82
CA LEU A 190 -45.16 44.51 3.47
C LEU A 190 -45.79 43.16 3.10
N LYS A 191 -47.11 43.14 3.23
CA LYS A 191 -48.04 42.04 2.97
C LYS A 191 -48.38 41.91 1.48
N LEU A 192 -48.80 40.68 1.12
CA LEU A 192 -49.79 40.30 0.10
C LEU A 192 -49.38 39.88 -1.33
N GLN A 193 -48.12 39.95 -1.75
CA GLN A 193 -47.66 39.20 -2.96
C GLN A 193 -47.09 37.80 -2.65
N CYS A 194 -47.00 37.44 -1.36
CA CYS A 194 -46.13 36.38 -0.84
C CYS A 194 -46.75 34.98 -0.68
N ARG A 195 -47.79 34.56 -1.41
CA ARG A 195 -48.24 33.14 -1.32
C ARG A 195 -47.45 32.20 -2.24
N LYS A 196 -47.31 32.54 -3.53
CA LYS A 196 -46.54 31.74 -4.49
C LYS A 196 -45.01 31.82 -4.29
N ALA A 197 -44.50 32.99 -3.91
CA ALA A 197 -43.07 33.14 -3.60
C ALA A 197 -42.66 32.43 -2.29
N LYS A 198 -43.58 32.34 -1.31
CA LYS A 198 -43.32 31.56 -0.09
C LYS A 198 -43.28 30.07 -0.38
N THR A 199 -44.22 29.52 -1.16
CA THR A 199 -44.21 28.08 -1.50
C THR A 199 -42.93 27.67 -2.22
N HIS A 200 -42.48 28.44 -3.20
CA HIS A 200 -41.22 28.18 -3.92
C HIS A 200 -39.99 28.16 -2.98
N ALA A 201 -39.87 29.14 -2.09
CA ALA A 201 -38.76 29.21 -1.13
C ALA A 201 -38.82 28.12 -0.04
N PHE A 202 -39.99 27.54 0.23
CA PHE A 202 -40.12 26.37 1.10
C PHE A 202 -39.74 25.08 0.36
N GLU A 203 -40.14 24.94 -0.90
CA GLU A 203 -39.77 23.81 -1.76
C GLU A 203 -38.26 23.77 -2.03
N GLU A 204 -37.64 24.89 -2.37
CA GLU A 204 -36.18 24.99 -2.54
C GLU A 204 -35.41 24.62 -1.25
N ARG A 205 -35.93 25.03 -0.10
CA ARG A 205 -35.31 24.66 1.18
C ARG A 205 -35.46 23.16 1.48
N ALA A 206 -36.66 22.62 1.28
CA ALA A 206 -36.92 21.20 1.48
C ALA A 206 -36.07 20.33 0.56
N THR A 207 -35.84 20.77 -0.69
CA THR A 207 -34.94 20.05 -1.62
C THR A 207 -33.48 20.10 -1.16
N VAL A 208 -32.98 21.23 -0.67
CA VAL A 208 -31.62 21.34 -0.10
C VAL A 208 -31.48 20.51 1.18
N GLU A 209 -32.46 20.54 2.09
CA GLU A 209 -32.46 19.72 3.32
C GLU A 209 -32.53 18.23 3.01
N ASN A 210 -33.34 17.81 2.02
CA ASN A 210 -33.39 16.42 1.55
C ASN A 210 -32.07 15.98 0.93
N ARG A 211 -31.43 16.84 0.10
CA ARG A 211 -30.10 16.57 -0.46
C ARG A 211 -29.03 16.46 0.62
N PHE A 212 -29.09 17.33 1.63
CA PHE A 212 -28.16 17.29 2.77
C PHE A 212 -28.30 15.98 3.55
N ALA A 213 -29.53 15.55 3.83
CA ALA A 213 -29.80 14.27 4.47
C ALA A 213 -29.31 13.10 3.63
N ALA A 214 -29.59 13.11 2.32
CA ALA A 214 -29.15 12.06 1.39
C ALA A 214 -27.62 11.97 1.31
N ALA A 215 -26.91 13.11 1.20
CA ALA A 215 -25.45 13.15 1.16
C ALA A 215 -24.83 12.67 2.47
N THR A 216 -25.43 13.02 3.61
CA THR A 216 -24.98 12.53 4.94
C THR A 216 -25.14 11.01 5.07
N LEU A 217 -26.25 10.46 4.57
CA LEU A 217 -26.46 9.01 4.51
C LEU A 217 -25.47 8.33 3.56
N ALA A 218 -25.15 8.95 2.42
CA ALA A 218 -24.16 8.44 1.47
C ALA A 218 -22.77 8.35 2.10
N ILE A 219 -22.32 9.38 2.85
CA ILE A 219 -21.06 9.32 3.61
C ILE A 219 -21.07 8.13 4.59
N SER A 220 -22.16 7.98 5.34
CA SER A 220 -22.28 6.90 6.33
C SER A 220 -22.16 5.51 5.67
N SER A 221 -22.78 5.32 4.50
CA SER A 221 -22.66 4.09 3.69
C SER A 221 -21.22 3.88 3.20
N LEU A 222 -20.58 4.91 2.66
CA LEU A 222 -19.20 4.82 2.16
C LEU A 222 -18.20 4.52 3.28
N GLU A 223 -18.42 5.03 4.49
CA GLU A 223 -17.62 4.70 5.68
C GLU A 223 -17.79 3.25 6.12
N GLU A 224 -18.97 2.66 5.93
CA GLU A 224 -19.22 1.23 6.17
C GLU A 224 -18.46 0.38 5.15
N ASP A 225 -18.55 0.72 3.86
CA ASP A 225 -17.79 0.06 2.80
C ASP A 225 -16.27 0.14 3.05
N ARG A 226 -15.78 1.30 3.52
CA ARG A 226 -14.37 1.48 3.91
C ARG A 226 -13.95 0.54 5.03
N LYS A 227 -14.81 0.32 6.04
CA LYS A 227 -14.52 -0.62 7.14
C LYS A 227 -14.50 -2.08 6.66
N LEU A 228 -15.42 -2.44 5.76
CA LEU A 228 -15.42 -3.77 5.14
C LEU A 228 -14.12 -4.00 4.35
N LEU A 229 -13.74 -3.03 3.51
CA LEU A 229 -12.50 -3.09 2.73
C LEU A 229 -11.25 -3.17 3.62
N GLN A 230 -11.21 -2.43 4.73
CA GLN A 230 -10.11 -2.52 5.70
C GLN A 230 -10.02 -3.92 6.35
N THR A 231 -11.17 -4.55 6.61
CA THR A 231 -11.24 -5.91 7.17
C THR A 231 -10.74 -6.95 6.17
N GLU A 232 -11.13 -6.82 4.90
CA GLU A 232 -10.65 -7.66 3.80
C GLU A 232 -9.14 -7.52 3.61
N LYS A 233 -8.65 -6.29 3.50
CA LYS A 233 -7.20 -5.99 3.42
C LYS A 233 -6.42 -6.57 4.59
N ALA A 234 -6.92 -6.44 5.82
CA ALA A 234 -6.29 -7.04 7.00
C ALA A 234 -6.25 -8.57 6.91
N THR A 235 -7.29 -9.19 6.35
CA THR A 235 -7.37 -10.65 6.16
C THR A 235 -6.37 -11.12 5.10
N THR A 236 -6.31 -10.44 3.95
CA THR A 236 -5.34 -10.74 2.88
C THR A 236 -3.89 -10.58 3.37
N LEU A 237 -3.60 -9.52 4.15
CA LEU A 237 -2.29 -9.34 4.79
C LEU A 237 -1.95 -10.48 5.77
N ARG A 238 -2.92 -10.99 6.53
CA ARG A 238 -2.71 -12.14 7.43
C ARG A 238 -2.40 -13.41 6.64
N LEU A 239 -3.14 -13.67 5.55
CA LEU A 239 -2.90 -14.80 4.67
C LEU A 239 -1.51 -14.74 4.03
N GLN A 240 -1.13 -13.56 3.53
CA GLN A 240 0.21 -13.31 2.99
C GLN A 240 1.29 -13.59 4.04
N GLN A 241 1.14 -13.09 5.26
CA GLN A 241 2.12 -13.33 6.32
C GLN A 241 2.20 -14.81 6.71
N ALA A 242 1.08 -15.52 6.80
CA ALA A 242 1.06 -16.95 7.07
C ALA A 242 1.74 -17.75 5.94
N PHE A 243 1.51 -17.35 4.69
CA PHE A 243 2.14 -17.96 3.52
C PHE A 243 3.65 -17.74 3.51
N LEU A 244 4.11 -16.50 3.73
CA LEU A 244 5.53 -16.16 3.84
C LEU A 244 6.20 -16.89 5.01
N LYS A 245 5.52 -17.03 6.16
CA LYS A 245 6.00 -17.85 7.30
C LYS A 245 6.22 -19.31 6.89
N LYS A 246 5.35 -19.88 6.07
CA LYS A 246 5.44 -21.27 5.59
C LYS A 246 6.60 -21.45 4.61
N ILE A 247 6.69 -20.57 3.61
CA ILE A 247 7.75 -20.53 2.58
C ILE A 247 9.13 -20.41 3.22
N PHE A 248 9.29 -19.46 4.13
CA PHE A 248 10.56 -19.16 4.81
C PHE A 248 10.63 -19.77 6.22
N SER A 249 9.97 -20.91 6.42
CA SER A 249 10.01 -21.64 7.70
C SER A 249 11.41 -22.17 8.02
N GLY A 250 12.18 -22.55 6.99
CA GLY A 250 13.56 -23.02 7.11
C GLY A 250 14.62 -21.92 7.24
N ALA A 251 14.24 -20.65 7.10
CA ALA A 251 15.18 -19.53 7.19
C ALA A 251 15.74 -19.40 8.61
N ARG A 252 17.07 -19.32 8.75
CA ARG A 252 17.73 -19.16 10.05
C ARG A 252 17.49 -17.75 10.59
N ARG A 253 16.84 -17.64 11.75
CA ARG A 253 16.46 -16.35 12.34
C ARG A 253 17.38 -15.93 13.48
N HIS A 254 17.71 -14.64 13.52
CA HIS A 254 18.41 -14.03 14.65
C HIS A 254 17.40 -13.25 15.52
N ILE A 255 16.98 -13.85 16.64
CA ILE A 255 15.83 -13.41 17.44
C ILE A 255 16.01 -11.99 18.02
N CYS A 256 14.92 -11.24 17.96
CA CYS A 256 14.77 -9.88 18.45
C CYS A 256 13.66 -9.86 19.53
N ASN A 257 13.67 -8.94 20.51
CA ASN A 257 12.77 -9.04 21.69
C ASN A 257 11.27 -9.00 21.34
N ALA A 258 10.88 -8.31 20.26
CA ALA A 258 9.49 -8.26 19.80
C ALA A 258 8.98 -9.58 19.17
N SER A 259 9.88 -10.45 18.70
CA SER A 259 9.51 -11.70 18.00
C SER A 259 9.26 -12.90 18.91
N LYS A 260 9.26 -12.74 20.24
CA LYS A 260 8.87 -13.81 21.17
C LYS A 260 7.35 -14.02 21.25
N HIS A 261 6.55 -13.01 20.94
CA HIS A 261 5.09 -13.03 21.10
C HIS A 261 4.30 -13.08 19.78
N ASP A 262 4.96 -12.91 18.62
CA ASP A 262 4.34 -12.99 17.28
C ASP A 262 4.63 -14.33 16.55
N LEU A 263 5.07 -15.35 17.30
CA LEU A 263 5.25 -16.71 16.80
C LEU A 263 3.90 -17.37 16.56
#